data_AF-A0A953XDJ4-F1
#
_entry.id   AF-A0A953XDJ4-F1
#
_cell.length_a   1.000
_cell.length_b   1.000
_cell.length_c   1.000
_cell.angle_alpha   90.00
_cell.angle_beta   90.00
_cell.angle_gamma   90.00
#
_symmetry.space_group_name_H-M   'P 1'
#
loop_
_entity.id
_entity.type
_entity.pdbx_description
1 polymer ?
#
loop_
_entity_poly.entity_id
_entity_poly.type
_entity_poly.pdbx_seq_one_letter_code
_entity_poly.pdbx_strand_id
1 'polypeptide(L)'
;TRFIDRHTADLLPDPGLPGGPVLAAAVLGLLLGRRRDAEAASRLSRDPWSPWNAADGWRLNDEATETLALRHAGTVLEMSVRYLRDGTFRILLPDGATVHATGEIDADSTLHAVLDGVRGRVTLVRRGREITVLGHAATGTHHFTLVDPIAEAESAGADAGRLTSPMPGRIVAVLAEAGQEVTAGTPLVILEAMKMEHTLRAPADGRVTDVPYAVGDQVEDGVPLIGFEPA
;
A
#
# COMPACT_ATOMS: atom_id res chain seq x y z
N THR A 1 18.07 29.76 -30.43
CA THR A 1 16.98 28.77 -30.56
C THR A 1 16.40 28.39 -29.19
N ARG A 2 16.03 29.37 -28.34
CA ARG A 2 15.43 29.16 -26.99
C ARG A 2 13.97 28.69 -27.04
N PHE A 3 13.66 27.75 -27.93
CA PHE A 3 12.31 27.23 -28.12
C PHE A 3 11.86 26.43 -26.89
N ILE A 4 12.73 25.53 -26.40
CA ILE A 4 12.45 24.73 -25.19
C ILE A 4 12.20 25.65 -24.00
N ASP A 5 13.10 26.59 -23.69
CA ASP A 5 12.94 27.53 -22.57
C ASP A 5 11.64 28.36 -22.62
N ARG A 6 11.17 28.70 -23.84
CA ARG A 6 9.95 29.49 -24.05
C ARG A 6 8.68 28.65 -23.94
N HIS A 7 8.77 27.36 -24.24
CA HIS A 7 7.64 26.42 -24.25
C HIS A 7 7.75 25.37 -23.14
N THR A 8 8.59 25.59 -22.12
CA THR A 8 8.81 24.64 -21.02
C THR A 8 7.50 24.21 -20.38
N ALA A 9 6.58 25.14 -20.14
CA ALA A 9 5.28 24.84 -19.55
C ALA A 9 4.38 23.96 -20.44
N ASP A 10 4.48 24.09 -21.77
CA ASP A 10 3.71 23.31 -22.73
C ASP A 10 4.32 21.91 -22.93
N LEU A 11 5.65 21.80 -22.84
CA LEU A 11 6.42 20.58 -23.10
C LEU A 11 6.60 19.71 -21.85
N LEU A 12 6.63 20.33 -20.67
CA LEU A 12 6.86 19.70 -19.37
C LEU A 12 5.77 20.14 -18.37
N PRO A 13 4.49 19.84 -18.64
CA PRO A 13 3.43 20.12 -17.68
C PRO A 13 3.67 19.35 -16.38
N ASP A 14 3.38 19.97 -15.25
CA ASP A 14 3.33 19.26 -13.97
C ASP A 14 2.22 18.20 -14.06
N PRO A 15 2.54 16.90 -13.96
CA PRO A 15 1.54 15.86 -14.08
C PRO A 15 0.48 15.91 -12.96
N GLY A 16 0.76 16.62 -11.85
CA GLY A 16 -0.16 16.78 -10.73
C GLY A 16 -0.58 15.45 -10.11
N LEU A 17 -1.63 15.50 -9.28
CA LEU A 17 -2.32 14.28 -8.86
C LEU A 17 -3.15 13.72 -10.03
N PRO A 18 -3.24 12.39 -10.16
CA PRO A 18 -4.05 11.78 -11.19
C PRO A 18 -5.52 12.17 -11.00
N GLY A 19 -6.19 12.53 -12.09
CA GLY A 19 -7.63 12.75 -12.07
C GLY A 19 -8.40 11.47 -11.70
N GLY A 20 -9.60 11.62 -11.15
CA GLY A 20 -10.45 10.51 -10.70
C GLY A 20 -10.60 9.35 -11.71
N PRO A 21 -10.81 9.61 -13.02
CA PRO A 21 -10.89 8.54 -14.02
C PRO A 21 -9.61 7.72 -14.18
N VAL A 22 -8.43 8.36 -14.07
CA VAL A 22 -7.13 7.66 -14.14
C VAL A 22 -6.94 6.78 -12.92
N LEU A 23 -7.25 7.31 -11.74
CA LEU A 23 -7.15 6.56 -10.48
C LEU A 23 -8.14 5.38 -10.45
N ALA A 24 -9.39 5.59 -10.87
CA ALA A 24 -10.39 4.54 -11.01
C ALA A 24 -9.96 3.47 -12.03
N ALA A 25 -9.35 3.86 -13.15
CA ALA A 25 -8.81 2.92 -14.13
C ALA A 25 -7.63 2.10 -13.57
N ALA A 26 -6.73 2.71 -12.80
CA ALA A 26 -5.63 2.01 -12.13
C ALA A 26 -6.16 0.94 -11.14
N VAL A 27 -7.14 1.32 -10.31
CA VAL A 27 -7.80 0.40 -9.36
C VAL A 27 -8.56 -0.70 -10.09
N LEU A 28 -9.38 -0.37 -11.08
CA LEU A 28 -10.10 -1.35 -11.89
C LEU A 28 -9.14 -2.36 -12.53
N GLY A 29 -8.05 -1.89 -13.11
CA GLY A 29 -7.05 -2.76 -13.72
C GLY A 29 -6.37 -3.69 -12.72
N LEU A 30 -6.09 -3.22 -11.51
CA LEU A 30 -5.58 -4.06 -10.43
C LEU A 30 -6.57 -5.17 -10.06
N LEU A 31 -7.86 -4.84 -9.90
CA LEU A 31 -8.91 -5.78 -9.53
C LEU A 31 -9.13 -6.84 -10.60
N LEU A 32 -9.20 -6.44 -11.88
CA LEU A 32 -9.31 -7.36 -13.01
C LEU A 32 -8.08 -8.25 -13.15
N GLY A 33 -6.89 -7.69 -12.93
CA GLY A 33 -5.63 -8.45 -12.88
C GLY A 33 -5.64 -9.50 -11.78
N ARG A 34 -6.04 -9.15 -10.55
CA ARG A 34 -6.18 -10.10 -9.43
C ARG A 34 -7.16 -11.23 -9.76
N ARG A 35 -8.31 -10.91 -10.36
CA ARG A 35 -9.30 -11.92 -10.79
C ARG A 35 -8.70 -12.88 -11.81
N ARG A 36 -8.00 -12.36 -12.82
CA ARG A 36 -7.30 -13.17 -13.83
C ARG A 36 -6.21 -14.05 -13.22
N ASP A 37 -5.40 -13.51 -12.32
CA ASP A 37 -4.34 -14.24 -11.61
C ASP A 37 -4.94 -15.38 -10.77
N ALA A 38 -6.02 -15.11 -10.05
CA ALA A 38 -6.73 -16.08 -9.22
C ALA A 38 -7.37 -17.19 -10.05
N GLU A 39 -8.02 -16.85 -11.17
CA GLU A 39 -8.58 -17.83 -12.11
C GLU A 39 -7.50 -18.74 -12.71
N ALA A 40 -6.35 -18.17 -13.09
CA ALA A 40 -5.23 -18.94 -13.61
C ALA A 40 -4.64 -19.88 -12.55
N ALA A 41 -4.44 -19.41 -11.32
CA ALA A 41 -3.98 -20.22 -10.20
C ALA A 41 -4.98 -21.33 -9.85
N SER A 42 -6.29 -21.03 -9.86
CA SER A 42 -7.35 -22.00 -9.60
C SER A 42 -7.30 -23.18 -10.57
N ARG A 43 -7.12 -22.91 -11.86
CA ARG A 43 -7.02 -23.97 -12.90
C ARG A 43 -5.84 -24.91 -12.70
N LEU A 44 -4.79 -24.46 -12.04
CA LEU A 44 -3.59 -25.24 -11.71
C LEU A 44 -3.65 -25.88 -10.31
N SER A 45 -4.69 -25.57 -9.53
CA SER A 45 -4.89 -26.09 -8.18
C SER A 45 -5.34 -27.55 -8.20
N ARG A 46 -5.14 -28.23 -7.06
CA ARG A 46 -5.73 -29.55 -6.78
C ARG A 46 -7.23 -29.48 -6.50
N ASP A 47 -7.74 -28.28 -6.24
CA ASP A 47 -9.16 -27.99 -6.06
C ASP A 47 -9.55 -26.75 -6.88
N PRO A 48 -9.81 -26.90 -8.20
CA PRO A 48 -10.13 -25.77 -9.09
C PRO A 48 -11.48 -25.09 -8.82
N TRP A 49 -12.34 -25.72 -8.02
CA TRP A 49 -13.67 -25.21 -7.69
C TRP A 49 -13.74 -24.67 -6.26
N SER A 50 -12.59 -24.52 -5.60
CA SER A 50 -12.52 -24.00 -4.25
C SER A 50 -13.08 -22.58 -4.19
N PRO A 51 -13.99 -22.27 -3.25
CA PRO A 51 -14.48 -20.90 -3.07
C PRO A 51 -13.37 -19.92 -2.68
N TRP A 52 -12.27 -20.42 -2.12
CA TRP A 52 -11.09 -19.63 -1.75
C TRP A 52 -10.32 -19.07 -2.95
N ASN A 53 -10.66 -19.48 -4.18
CA ASN A 53 -10.04 -18.97 -5.40
C ASN A 53 -10.83 -17.83 -6.05
N ALA A 54 -12.01 -17.45 -5.54
CA ALA A 54 -12.96 -16.59 -6.26
C ALA A 54 -12.54 -15.10 -6.40
N ALA A 55 -11.61 -14.62 -5.58
CA ALA A 55 -11.09 -13.23 -5.58
C ALA A 55 -12.21 -12.15 -5.73
N ASP A 56 -13.37 -12.41 -5.11
CA ASP A 56 -14.62 -11.65 -5.28
C ASP A 56 -14.98 -10.83 -4.04
N GLY A 57 -14.07 -10.78 -3.07
CA GLY A 57 -14.24 -10.02 -1.82
C GLY A 57 -15.27 -10.62 -0.87
N TRP A 58 -15.65 -11.90 -1.01
CA TRP A 58 -16.68 -12.53 -0.17
C TRP A 58 -16.47 -12.29 1.34
N ARG A 59 -17.55 -11.89 2.02
CA ARG A 59 -17.64 -11.73 3.48
C ARG A 59 -18.90 -12.44 3.97
N LEU A 60 -18.83 -13.02 5.17
CA LEU A 60 -19.95 -13.78 5.75
C LEU A 60 -21.14 -12.88 6.13
N ASN A 61 -20.88 -11.72 6.74
CA ASN A 61 -21.91 -10.88 7.37
C ASN A 61 -21.82 -9.40 6.98
N ASP A 62 -21.03 -9.08 5.96
CA ASP A 62 -20.76 -7.69 5.57
C ASP A 62 -20.78 -7.56 4.05
N GLU A 63 -20.79 -6.31 3.59
CA GLU A 63 -20.56 -5.99 2.20
C GLU A 63 -19.14 -6.42 1.79
N ALA A 64 -19.01 -6.90 0.56
CA ALA A 64 -17.71 -7.27 0.00
C ALA A 64 -16.91 -5.98 -0.27
N THR A 65 -16.19 -5.50 0.74
CA THR A 65 -15.37 -4.30 0.68
C THR A 65 -13.91 -4.58 1.00
N GLU A 66 -13.02 -3.83 0.35
CA GLU A 66 -11.60 -3.76 0.67
C GLU A 66 -11.09 -2.31 0.55
N THR A 67 -10.03 -2.00 1.29
CA THR A 67 -9.28 -0.74 1.14
C THR A 67 -8.01 -1.02 0.36
N LEU A 68 -7.72 -0.16 -0.63
CA LEU A 68 -6.52 -0.20 -1.44
C LEU A 68 -5.82 1.14 -1.34
N ALA A 69 -4.50 1.13 -1.19
CA ALA A 69 -3.69 2.34 -1.21
C ALA A 69 -2.71 2.28 -2.39
N LEU A 70 -2.67 3.35 -3.19
CA LEU A 70 -1.72 3.53 -4.27
C LEU A 70 -0.83 4.73 -3.98
N ARG A 71 0.48 4.57 -4.10
CA ARG A 71 1.44 5.67 -4.01
C ARG A 71 1.68 6.26 -5.38
N HIS A 72 1.53 7.58 -5.51
CA HIS A 72 1.79 8.35 -6.74
C HIS A 72 2.62 9.58 -6.39
N ALA A 73 3.80 9.73 -7.02
CA ALA A 73 4.72 10.83 -6.78
C ALA A 73 4.98 11.12 -5.27
N GLY A 74 5.11 10.05 -4.47
CA GLY A 74 5.32 10.12 -3.02
C GLY A 74 4.04 10.17 -2.18
N THR A 75 2.93 10.63 -2.73
CA THR A 75 1.64 10.74 -2.03
C THR A 75 0.89 9.41 -2.02
N VAL A 76 0.36 9.01 -0.86
CA VAL A 76 -0.51 7.83 -0.72
C VAL A 76 -1.96 8.24 -0.97
N LEU A 77 -2.61 7.53 -1.89
CA LEU A 77 -4.01 7.70 -2.27
C LEU A 77 -4.77 6.45 -1.82
N GLU A 78 -5.69 6.61 -0.87
CA GLU A 78 -6.52 5.53 -0.35
C GLU A 78 -7.87 5.48 -1.06
N MET A 79 -8.28 4.28 -1.47
CA MET A 79 -9.55 3.99 -2.12
C MET A 79 -10.27 2.87 -1.38
N SER A 80 -11.58 3.01 -1.21
CA SER A 80 -12.44 1.91 -0.75
C SER A 80 -13.16 1.30 -1.95
N VAL A 81 -13.04 0.00 -2.11
CA VAL A 81 -13.65 -0.76 -3.21
C VAL A 81 -14.76 -1.62 -2.66
N ARG A 82 -15.95 -1.50 -3.22
CA ARG A 82 -17.08 -2.40 -2.99
C ARG A 82 -17.30 -3.26 -4.23
N TYR A 83 -17.30 -4.58 -4.02
CA TYR A 83 -17.61 -5.58 -5.03
C TYR A 83 -19.13 -5.73 -5.15
N LEU A 84 -19.65 -5.63 -6.38
CA LEU A 84 -21.08 -5.76 -6.66
C LEU A 84 -21.40 -7.16 -7.20
N ARG A 85 -22.67 -7.59 -6.99
CA ARG A 85 -23.15 -8.94 -7.35
C ARG A 85 -23.15 -9.20 -8.86
N ASP A 86 -23.15 -8.16 -9.67
CA ASP A 86 -23.07 -8.21 -11.13
C ASP A 86 -21.63 -8.28 -11.66
N GLY A 87 -20.64 -8.41 -10.76
CA GLY A 87 -19.21 -8.50 -11.11
C GLY A 87 -18.53 -7.16 -11.33
N THR A 88 -19.26 -6.04 -11.18
CA THR A 88 -18.75 -4.68 -11.25
C THR A 88 -18.28 -4.16 -9.89
N PHE A 89 -17.73 -2.96 -9.86
CA PHE A 89 -17.15 -2.36 -8.66
C PHE A 89 -17.71 -0.95 -8.42
N ARG A 90 -17.79 -0.55 -7.15
CA ARG A 90 -17.88 0.85 -6.75
C ARG A 90 -16.60 1.24 -6.05
N ILE A 91 -15.95 2.29 -6.54
CA ILE A 91 -14.67 2.78 -6.04
C ILE A 91 -14.91 4.15 -5.43
N LEU A 92 -14.74 4.27 -4.11
CA LEU A 92 -14.65 5.54 -3.41
C LEU A 92 -13.23 6.07 -3.55
N LEU A 93 -13.11 7.24 -4.16
CA LEU A 93 -11.84 7.93 -4.41
C LEU A 93 -11.44 8.82 -3.20
N PRO A 94 -10.17 9.26 -3.12
CA PRO A 94 -9.68 10.07 -2.01
C PRO A 94 -10.40 11.42 -1.84
N ASP A 95 -10.98 11.95 -2.90
CA ASP A 95 -11.76 13.20 -2.90
C ASP A 95 -13.22 13.00 -2.45
N GLY A 96 -13.61 11.77 -2.09
CA GLY A 96 -14.97 11.39 -1.70
C GLY A 96 -15.90 11.08 -2.87
N ALA A 97 -15.46 11.24 -4.12
CA ALA A 97 -16.25 10.84 -5.28
C ALA A 97 -16.35 9.31 -5.35
N THR A 98 -17.50 8.80 -5.78
CA THR A 98 -17.70 7.36 -6.01
C THR A 98 -17.86 7.10 -7.49
N VAL A 99 -17.09 6.16 -8.03
CA VAL A 99 -17.13 5.75 -9.44
C VAL A 99 -17.64 4.32 -9.54
N HIS A 100 -18.67 4.09 -10.36
CA HIS A 100 -19.05 2.75 -10.79
C HIS A 100 -18.12 2.30 -11.93
N ALA A 101 -17.43 1.18 -11.73
CA ALA A 101 -16.37 0.72 -12.61
C ALA A 101 -16.59 -0.72 -13.06
N THR A 102 -16.46 -0.95 -14.36
CA THR A 102 -16.41 -2.30 -14.95
C THR A 102 -15.52 -2.28 -16.18
N GLY A 103 -15.07 -3.43 -16.64
CA GLY A 103 -14.22 -3.52 -17.82
C GLY A 103 -13.54 -4.87 -17.98
N GLU A 104 -12.63 -4.90 -18.95
CA GLU A 104 -11.82 -6.07 -19.27
C GLU A 104 -10.41 -5.64 -19.66
N ILE A 105 -9.43 -6.52 -19.42
CA ILE A 105 -8.04 -6.34 -19.86
C ILE A 105 -7.78 -7.36 -20.96
N ASP A 106 -7.39 -6.90 -22.13
CA ASP A 106 -7.05 -7.77 -23.26
C ASP A 106 -5.65 -8.42 -23.11
N ALA A 107 -5.22 -9.16 -24.13
CA ALA A 107 -3.91 -9.80 -24.14
C ALA A 107 -2.75 -8.79 -24.23
N ASP A 108 -3.00 -7.61 -24.80
CA ASP A 108 -2.01 -6.56 -25.08
C ASP A 108 -1.92 -5.52 -23.93
N SER A 109 -2.41 -5.88 -22.73
CA SER A 109 -2.43 -5.00 -21.55
C SER A 109 -3.28 -3.74 -21.73
N THR A 110 -4.25 -3.76 -22.64
CA THR A 110 -5.23 -2.68 -22.75
C THR A 110 -6.39 -2.94 -21.80
N LEU A 111 -6.67 -1.95 -20.96
CA LEU A 111 -7.90 -1.88 -20.19
C LEU A 111 -8.99 -1.17 -20.99
N HIS A 112 -10.08 -1.89 -21.27
CA HIS A 112 -11.34 -1.34 -21.74
C HIS A 112 -12.25 -1.06 -20.54
N ALA A 113 -12.23 0.17 -20.06
CA ALA A 113 -12.97 0.58 -18.87
C ALA A 113 -14.31 1.22 -19.22
N VAL A 114 -15.31 1.00 -18.37
CA VAL A 114 -16.55 1.75 -18.28
C VAL A 114 -16.59 2.36 -16.88
N LEU A 115 -16.47 3.68 -16.82
CA LEU A 115 -16.49 4.46 -15.57
C LEU A 115 -17.73 5.35 -15.60
N ASP A 116 -18.67 5.12 -14.69
CA ASP A 116 -19.98 5.81 -14.63
C ASP A 116 -20.73 5.81 -15.99
N GLY A 117 -20.65 4.68 -16.69
CA GLY A 117 -21.26 4.50 -18.02
C GLY A 117 -20.43 5.06 -19.18
N VAL A 118 -19.35 5.80 -18.92
CA VAL A 118 -18.45 6.34 -19.95
C VAL A 118 -17.40 5.31 -20.31
N ARG A 119 -17.35 4.94 -21.60
CA ARG A 119 -16.35 4.00 -22.15
C ARG A 119 -15.04 4.72 -22.41
N GLY A 120 -13.94 4.12 -21.97
CA GLY A 120 -12.57 4.58 -22.20
C GLY A 120 -11.60 3.43 -22.41
N ARG A 121 -10.44 3.73 -22.98
CA ARG A 121 -9.34 2.79 -23.18
C ARG A 121 -8.08 3.37 -22.57
N VAL A 122 -7.31 2.56 -21.85
CA VAL A 122 -5.95 2.92 -21.42
C VAL A 122 -5.06 1.69 -21.55
N THR A 123 -3.76 1.87 -21.73
CA THR A 123 -2.82 0.74 -21.59
C THR A 123 -2.39 0.67 -20.13
N LEU A 124 -2.53 -0.48 -19.51
CA LEU A 124 -2.23 -0.71 -18.10
C LEU A 124 -1.21 -1.82 -17.97
N VAL A 125 0.00 -1.45 -17.57
CA VAL A 125 1.11 -2.39 -17.37
C VAL A 125 1.30 -2.62 -15.88
N ARG A 126 1.20 -3.88 -15.43
CA ARG A 126 1.46 -4.27 -14.05
C ARG A 126 2.73 -5.12 -13.96
N ARG A 127 3.63 -4.77 -13.05
CA ARG A 127 4.82 -5.56 -12.70
C ARG A 127 4.96 -5.66 -11.18
N GLY A 128 4.58 -6.80 -10.62
CA GLY A 128 4.50 -6.95 -9.17
C GLY A 128 3.51 -5.95 -8.56
N ARG A 129 4.04 -4.98 -7.81
CA ARG A 129 3.29 -3.90 -7.16
C ARG A 129 3.24 -2.62 -7.99
N GLU A 130 4.06 -2.51 -9.02
CA GLU A 130 4.10 -1.36 -9.91
C GLU A 130 2.97 -1.43 -10.94
N ILE A 131 2.25 -0.33 -11.10
CA ILE A 131 1.14 -0.16 -12.04
C ILE A 131 1.41 1.11 -12.84
N THR A 132 1.53 0.98 -14.15
CA THR A 132 1.66 2.12 -15.06
C THR A 132 0.40 2.24 -15.90
N VAL A 133 -0.25 3.39 -15.84
CA VAL A 133 -1.39 3.75 -16.69
C VAL A 133 -0.88 4.69 -17.77
N LEU A 134 -0.87 4.21 -19.00
CA LEU A 134 -0.54 4.98 -20.19
C LEU A 134 -1.86 5.47 -20.80
N GLY A 135 -2.17 6.72 -20.51
CA GLY A 135 -3.28 7.45 -21.11
C GLY A 135 -2.93 8.04 -22.47
N HIS A 136 -3.96 8.46 -23.20
CA HIS A 136 -3.80 9.30 -24.40
C HIS A 136 -3.28 10.70 -24.01
N ALA A 137 -2.82 11.49 -24.98
CA ALA A 137 -2.09 12.75 -24.78
C ALA A 137 -2.67 13.73 -23.71
N ALA A 138 -3.98 13.74 -23.47
CA ALA A 138 -4.61 14.59 -22.45
C ALA A 138 -4.58 14.02 -21.01
N THR A 139 -4.49 12.70 -20.84
CA THR A 139 -4.45 12.04 -19.52
C THR A 139 -3.04 11.67 -19.08
N GLY A 140 -2.06 11.66 -19.99
CA GLY A 140 -0.65 11.45 -19.65
C GLY A 140 -0.33 10.03 -19.17
N THR A 141 0.90 9.85 -18.68
CA THR A 141 1.36 8.59 -18.08
C THR A 141 1.45 8.75 -16.58
N HIS A 142 0.87 7.80 -15.85
CA HIS A 142 0.86 7.79 -14.38
C HIS A 142 1.47 6.51 -13.86
N HIS A 143 2.37 6.65 -12.89
CA HIS A 143 3.04 5.54 -12.22
C HIS A 143 2.54 5.43 -10.80
N PHE A 144 2.11 4.22 -10.44
CA PHE A 144 1.60 3.91 -9.12
C PHE A 144 2.33 2.71 -8.54
N THR A 145 2.59 2.76 -7.24
CA THR A 145 3.00 1.58 -6.48
C THR A 145 1.87 1.17 -5.55
N LEU A 146 1.44 -0.09 -5.60
CA LEU A 146 0.48 -0.64 -4.64
C LEU A 146 1.12 -0.66 -3.26
N VAL A 147 0.54 0.03 -2.29
CA VAL A 147 1.01 0.08 -0.90
C VAL A 147 0.70 -1.22 -0.18
N ASP A 148 1.68 -1.74 0.55
CA ASP A 148 1.50 -2.89 1.43
C ASP A 148 1.27 -2.38 2.85
N PRO A 149 0.03 -2.46 3.38
CA PRO A 149 -0.23 -1.93 4.71
C PRO A 149 0.56 -2.66 5.80
N ILE A 150 0.92 -3.93 5.59
CA ILE A 150 1.70 -4.69 6.58
C ILE A 150 3.16 -4.24 6.52
N ALA A 151 3.76 -4.18 5.32
CA ALA A 151 5.16 -3.77 5.19
C ALA A 151 5.37 -2.29 5.58
N GLU A 152 4.39 -1.41 5.33
CA GLU A 152 4.47 -0.02 5.79
C GLU A 152 4.35 0.10 7.31
N ALA A 153 3.51 -0.69 7.96
CA ALA A 153 3.45 -0.73 9.42
C ALA A 153 4.79 -1.20 10.03
N GLU A 154 5.45 -2.17 9.40
CA GLU A 154 6.80 -2.63 9.81
C GLU A 154 7.87 -1.54 9.59
N SER A 155 7.78 -0.76 8.52
CA SER A 155 8.75 0.31 8.20
C SER A 155 8.51 1.61 8.97
N ALA A 156 7.28 1.94 9.36
CA ALA A 156 6.94 3.17 10.08
C ALA A 156 7.59 3.24 11.47
N GLY A 157 7.93 2.08 12.06
CA GLY A 157 8.71 2.01 13.28
C GLY A 157 10.19 2.41 13.11
N ALA A 158 10.71 2.47 11.87
CA ALA A 158 12.13 2.70 11.58
C ALA A 158 12.47 4.15 11.21
N ASP A 159 11.53 4.94 10.68
CA ASP A 159 11.82 6.19 9.95
C ASP A 159 12.01 7.43 10.86
N ALA A 160 11.80 7.30 12.17
CA ALA A 160 11.81 8.45 13.09
C ALA A 160 13.08 8.57 13.98
N GLY A 161 14.11 7.74 13.77
CA GLY A 161 15.26 7.66 14.70
C GLY A 161 14.84 7.27 16.14
N ARG A 162 13.62 6.77 16.28
CA ARG A 162 12.95 6.42 17.53
C ARG A 162 12.12 5.19 17.25
N LEU A 163 12.49 4.10 17.91
CA LEU A 163 11.71 2.87 17.90
C LEU A 163 10.54 3.05 18.87
N THR A 164 9.34 3.18 18.33
CA THR A 164 8.11 3.43 19.10
C THR A 164 7.44 2.13 19.52
N SER A 165 6.63 2.18 20.58
CA SER A 165 5.79 1.07 20.98
C SER A 165 4.71 0.83 19.91
N PRO A 166 4.59 -0.37 19.32
CA PRO A 166 3.59 -0.66 18.30
C PRO A 166 2.19 -0.93 18.89
N MET A 167 2.12 -1.05 20.22
CA MET A 167 0.90 -1.29 20.98
C MET A 167 1.13 -0.93 22.46
N PRO A 168 0.08 -0.66 23.25
CA PRO A 168 0.20 -0.49 24.69
C PRO A 168 0.65 -1.80 25.34
N GLY A 169 1.63 -1.73 26.24
CA GLY A 169 2.23 -2.93 26.83
C GLY A 169 3.10 -2.63 28.03
N ARG A 170 3.65 -3.69 28.63
CA ARG A 170 4.59 -3.59 29.75
C ARG A 170 5.97 -4.03 29.30
N ILE A 171 7.02 -3.31 29.67
CA ILE A 171 8.40 -3.72 29.35
C ILE A 171 8.76 -4.91 30.23
N VAL A 172 9.13 -6.03 29.62
CA VAL A 172 9.57 -7.24 30.34
C VAL A 172 11.07 -7.45 30.30
N ALA A 173 11.75 -6.91 29.28
CA ALA A 173 13.21 -6.92 29.20
C ALA A 173 13.73 -5.72 28.42
N VAL A 174 14.80 -5.10 28.92
CA VAL A 174 15.63 -4.14 28.17
C VAL A 174 16.94 -4.85 27.86
N LEU A 175 17.26 -5.02 26.59
CA LEU A 175 18.38 -5.84 26.10
C LEU A 175 19.54 -5.01 25.55
N ALA A 176 19.31 -3.73 25.26
CA ALA A 176 20.30 -2.81 24.74
C ALA A 176 20.56 -1.65 25.71
N GLU A 177 21.79 -1.14 25.69
CA GLU A 177 22.23 -0.02 26.51
C GLU A 177 22.42 1.24 25.66
N ALA A 178 22.23 2.41 26.27
CA ALA A 178 22.53 3.69 25.63
C ALA A 178 24.01 3.75 25.23
N GLY A 179 24.28 4.08 23.98
CA GLY A 179 25.60 4.13 23.37
C GLY A 179 26.04 2.84 22.68
N GLN A 180 25.29 1.74 22.77
CA GLN A 180 25.64 0.46 22.17
C GLN A 180 25.51 0.47 20.65
N GLU A 181 26.52 -0.05 19.94
CA GLU A 181 26.45 -0.35 18.51
C GLU A 181 25.71 -1.68 18.29
N VAL A 182 24.78 -1.69 17.34
CA VAL A 182 23.93 -2.83 17.02
C VAL A 182 23.85 -3.03 15.52
N THR A 183 23.63 -4.27 15.11
CA THR A 183 23.37 -4.62 13.70
C THR A 183 21.88 -4.81 13.45
N ALA A 184 21.45 -4.70 12.20
CA ALA A 184 20.06 -4.94 11.81
C ALA A 184 19.55 -6.28 12.36
N GLY A 185 18.39 -6.27 13.00
CA GLY A 185 17.77 -7.45 13.64
C GLY A 185 18.18 -7.73 15.08
N THR A 186 19.16 -7.00 15.64
CA THR A 186 19.57 -7.11 17.05
C THR A 186 18.38 -6.79 17.97
N PRO A 187 18.01 -7.67 18.92
CA PRO A 187 16.90 -7.42 19.83
C PRO A 187 17.27 -6.33 20.85
N LEU A 188 16.37 -5.38 21.09
CA LEU A 188 16.65 -4.19 21.90
C LEU A 188 15.77 -4.08 23.16
N VAL A 189 14.47 -4.34 23.03
CA VAL A 189 13.51 -4.37 24.14
C VAL A 189 12.42 -5.40 23.87
N ILE A 190 11.90 -6.02 24.92
CA ILE A 190 10.77 -6.94 24.85
C ILE A 190 9.61 -6.34 25.64
N LEU A 191 8.44 -6.30 25.01
CA LEU A 191 7.20 -5.83 25.60
C LEU A 191 6.22 -7.01 25.75
N GLU A 192 5.49 -7.05 26.84
CA GLU A 192 4.33 -7.92 27.00
C GLU A 192 3.05 -7.12 26.73
N ALA A 193 2.27 -7.58 25.78
CA ALA A 193 0.95 -7.03 25.49
C ALA A 193 0.01 -8.15 25.03
N MET A 194 -1.27 -8.07 25.42
CA MET A 194 -2.27 -9.08 25.07
C MET A 194 -1.84 -10.54 25.39
N LYS A 195 -1.10 -10.75 26.49
CA LYS A 195 -0.53 -12.04 26.94
C LYS A 195 0.53 -12.62 25.99
N MET A 196 1.12 -11.79 25.13
CA MET A 196 2.17 -12.16 24.19
C MET A 196 3.37 -11.24 24.37
N GLU A 197 4.57 -11.80 24.20
CA GLU A 197 5.81 -11.03 24.16
C GLU A 197 6.11 -10.57 22.73
N HIS A 198 6.45 -9.30 22.57
CA HIS A 198 6.85 -8.68 21.32
C HIS A 198 8.26 -8.11 21.46
N THR A 199 9.19 -8.61 20.65
CA THR A 199 10.59 -8.16 20.67
C THR A 199 10.79 -7.08 19.61
N LEU A 200 11.13 -5.86 20.04
CA LEU A 200 11.59 -4.81 19.14
C LEU A 200 13.06 -5.02 18.80
N ARG A 201 13.38 -4.90 17.52
CA ARG A 201 14.71 -5.16 16.95
C ARG A 201 15.23 -3.91 16.25
N ALA A 202 16.55 -3.79 16.16
CA ALA A 202 17.20 -2.75 15.38
C ALA A 202 16.79 -2.85 13.90
N PRO A 203 16.33 -1.76 13.27
CA PRO A 203 15.84 -1.80 11.89
C PRO A 203 16.98 -1.77 10.87
N ALA A 204 18.15 -1.29 11.27
CA ALA A 204 19.37 -1.20 10.48
C ALA A 204 20.59 -1.33 11.39
N ASP A 205 21.80 -1.30 10.81
CA ASP A 205 23.03 -1.10 11.55
C ASP A 205 23.05 0.32 12.11
N GLY A 206 23.50 0.50 13.36
CA GLY A 206 23.49 1.80 14.01
C GLY A 206 23.82 1.75 15.49
N ARG A 207 23.49 2.85 16.17
CA ARG A 207 23.79 3.05 17.60
C ARG A 207 22.52 3.38 18.37
N VAL A 208 22.36 2.74 19.52
CA VAL A 208 21.32 3.09 20.49
C VAL A 208 21.74 4.41 21.16
N THR A 209 20.90 5.44 21.10
CA THR A 209 21.21 6.76 21.68
C THR A 209 20.63 6.95 23.07
N ASP A 210 19.44 6.40 23.33
CA ASP A 210 18.75 6.54 24.61
C ASP A 210 17.80 5.37 24.88
N VAL A 211 17.61 5.03 26.16
CA VAL A 211 16.69 3.99 26.63
C VAL A 211 15.96 4.51 27.88
N PRO A 212 14.88 5.29 27.71
CA PRO A 212 14.24 6.03 28.82
C PRO A 212 13.37 5.20 29.76
N TYR A 213 13.27 3.87 29.58
CA TYR A 213 12.38 3.02 30.36
C TYR A 213 13.10 1.84 31.01
N ALA A 214 12.54 1.37 32.13
CA ALA A 214 13.00 0.22 32.88
C ALA A 214 12.06 -1.00 32.73
N VAL A 215 12.59 -2.17 33.08
CA VAL A 215 11.78 -3.39 33.18
C VAL A 215 10.65 -3.17 34.19
N GLY A 216 9.44 -3.45 33.76
CA GLY A 216 8.22 -3.32 34.55
C GLY A 216 7.40 -2.09 34.21
N ASP A 217 7.94 -1.12 33.48
CA ASP A 217 7.23 0.11 33.09
C ASP A 217 6.09 -0.18 32.11
N GLN A 218 5.01 0.58 32.26
CA GLN A 218 3.87 0.57 31.35
C GLN A 218 4.06 1.62 30.27
N VAL A 219 3.83 1.24 29.02
CA VAL A 219 3.96 2.12 27.85
C VAL A 219 2.65 2.14 27.07
N GLU A 220 2.33 3.31 26.54
CA GLU A 220 1.18 3.51 25.65
C GLU A 220 1.55 3.25 24.19
N ASP A 221 0.56 3.22 23.31
CA ASP A 221 0.78 3.10 21.88
C ASP A 221 1.55 4.31 21.33
N GLY A 222 2.47 4.07 20.40
CA GLY A 222 3.20 5.12 19.68
C GLY A 222 4.25 5.89 20.49
N VAL A 223 4.47 5.59 21.78
CA VAL A 223 5.49 6.27 22.58
C VAL A 223 6.90 5.81 22.19
N PRO A 224 7.90 6.70 22.12
CA PRO A 224 9.26 6.33 21.73
C PRO A 224 9.97 5.55 22.85
N LEU A 225 10.32 4.29 22.60
CA LEU A 225 10.91 3.38 23.58
C LEU A 225 12.43 3.40 23.59
N ILE A 226 13.04 3.53 22.41
CA ILE A 226 14.50 3.54 22.24
C ILE A 226 14.87 4.62 21.21
N GLY A 227 15.82 5.47 21.57
CA GLY A 227 16.49 6.35 20.62
C GLY A 227 17.49 5.55 19.78
N PHE A 228 17.45 5.73 18.46
CA PHE A 228 18.28 4.97 17.53
C PHE A 228 18.83 5.88 16.43
N GLU A 229 20.14 5.83 16.21
CA GLU A 229 20.84 6.55 15.15
C GLU A 229 21.40 5.52 14.15
N PRO A 230 20.89 5.47 12.89
CA PRO A 230 21.46 4.62 11.86
C PRO A 230 22.91 5.01 11.54
N ALA A 231 23.75 4.02 11.23
CA ALA A 231 25.15 4.22 10.83
C ALA A 231 25.29 4.72 9.38
#